data_AF-A0A372RHQ1-F1
#
_entry.id   AF-A0A372RHQ1-F1
#
_cell.length_a   1.000
_cell.length_b   1.000
_cell.length_c   1.000
_cell.angle_alpha   90.00
_cell.angle_beta   90.00
_cell.angle_gamma   90.00
#
_symmetry.space_group_name_H-M   'P 1'
#
loop_
_entity.id
_entity.type
_entity.pdbx_description
1 polymer ?
#
loop_
_entity_poly.entity_id
_entity_poly.type
_entity_poly.pdbx_seq_one_letter_code
_entity_poly.pdbx_strand_id
1 'polypeptide(L)'
;MSELVLAKTAIPLVLVFLEQFAKKFKGFKTSATVTINNKHREMRLIAPEIFSPGEIENPLDWTINPGEPPKSSKFFAKLGKFTSQGMITYEIFGQKGSNGSPLYLIVTWKVKLNGKNNSIGIDVLEYEKHPLKDKSLEEKYAMYKELHKRNAGQNEWPTYNNGAFFSVGGTMDTKRNAKIIITFDHNRRNPF
;
A
#
# COMPACT_ATOMS: atom_id res chain seq x y z
N MET A 1 37.09 -23.09 -40.90
CA MET A 1 37.15 -21.61 -40.81
C MET A 1 35.78 -20.96 -40.65
N SER A 2 34.67 -21.60 -41.06
CA SER A 2 33.30 -21.06 -40.93
C SER A 2 32.74 -21.09 -39.49
N GLU A 3 33.06 -22.11 -38.70
CA GLU A 3 32.54 -22.27 -37.33
C GLU A 3 33.06 -21.22 -36.34
N LEU A 4 34.31 -20.77 -36.52
CA LEU A 4 34.95 -19.78 -35.65
C LEU A 4 34.37 -18.36 -35.83
N VAL A 5 33.85 -18.07 -37.04
CA VAL A 5 33.19 -16.80 -37.36
C VAL A 5 31.77 -16.80 -36.80
N LEU A 6 31.05 -17.92 -36.88
CA LEU A 6 29.71 -18.08 -36.32
C LEU A 6 29.67 -17.90 -34.79
N ALA A 7 30.67 -18.44 -34.09
CA ALA A 7 30.81 -18.30 -32.64
C ALA A 7 31.06 -16.84 -32.20
N LYS A 8 31.83 -16.07 -32.98
CA LYS A 8 32.17 -14.67 -32.66
C LYS A 8 31.00 -13.70 -32.81
N THR A 9 30.03 -13.99 -33.67
CA THR A 9 28.81 -13.17 -33.84
C THR A 9 27.67 -13.62 -32.93
N ALA A 10 27.61 -14.90 -32.56
CA ALA A 10 26.57 -15.43 -31.67
C ALA A 10 26.72 -14.98 -30.21
N ILE A 11 27.96 -14.93 -29.69
CA ILE A 11 28.25 -14.52 -28.29
C ILE A 11 27.76 -13.08 -27.98
N PRO A 12 28.08 -12.06 -28.81
CA PRO A 12 27.58 -10.70 -28.57
C PRO A 12 26.05 -10.61 -28.63
N LEU A 13 25.42 -11.35 -29.54
CA LEU A 13 23.96 -11.36 -29.68
C LEU A 13 23.28 -11.97 -28.44
N VAL A 14 23.81 -13.08 -27.93
CA VAL A 14 23.30 -13.75 -26.72
C VAL A 14 23.48 -12.86 -25.49
N LEU A 15 24.60 -12.13 -25.37
CA LEU A 15 24.82 -11.16 -24.30
C LEU A 15 23.84 -9.99 -24.36
N VAL A 16 23.60 -9.41 -25.54
CA VAL A 16 22.61 -8.33 -25.71
C VAL A 16 21.20 -8.84 -25.39
N PHE A 17 20.86 -10.05 -25.80
CA PHE A 17 19.59 -10.68 -25.43
C PHE A 17 19.49 -10.93 -23.93
N LEU A 18 20.54 -11.44 -23.28
CA LEU A 18 20.58 -11.63 -21.82
C LEU A 18 20.49 -10.31 -21.06
N GLU A 19 21.11 -9.24 -21.54
CA GLU A 19 21.00 -7.89 -20.96
C GLU A 19 19.59 -7.31 -21.15
N GLN A 20 18.98 -7.51 -22.33
CA GLN A 20 17.58 -7.11 -22.55
C GLN A 20 16.61 -7.93 -21.72
N PHE A 21 16.87 -9.23 -21.56
CA PHE A 21 16.13 -10.10 -20.65
C PHE A 21 16.33 -9.63 -19.22
N ALA A 22 17.55 -9.39 -18.74
CA ALA A 22 17.82 -8.88 -17.39
C ALA A 22 17.17 -7.50 -17.14
N LYS A 23 17.16 -6.61 -18.14
CA LYS A 23 16.44 -5.31 -18.08
C LYS A 23 14.92 -5.48 -18.04
N LYS A 24 14.36 -6.51 -18.70
CA LYS A 24 12.92 -6.83 -18.68
C LYS A 24 12.52 -7.79 -17.55
N PHE A 25 13.46 -8.49 -16.94
CA PHE A 25 13.23 -9.46 -15.89
C PHE A 25 12.97 -8.67 -14.60
N LYS A 26 11.71 -8.29 -14.38
CA LYS A 26 11.26 -7.67 -13.12
C LYS A 26 11.45 -8.60 -11.90
N GLY A 27 11.94 -9.82 -12.09
CA GLY A 27 12.24 -10.79 -11.05
C GLY A 27 10.98 -11.31 -10.36
N PHE A 28 11.17 -12.29 -9.47
CA PHE A 28 10.20 -12.71 -8.46
C PHE A 28 9.98 -11.59 -7.44
N LYS A 29 9.38 -10.46 -7.85
CA LYS A 29 9.05 -9.35 -6.95
C LYS A 29 7.63 -9.53 -6.43
N THR A 30 7.48 -9.46 -5.11
CA THR A 30 6.17 -9.29 -4.49
C THR A 30 5.66 -7.88 -4.72
N SER A 31 4.34 -7.74 -4.79
CA SER A 31 3.69 -6.44 -4.92
C SER A 31 2.37 -6.39 -4.17
N ALA A 32 1.96 -5.18 -3.80
CA ALA A 32 0.65 -4.89 -3.27
C ALA A 32 -0.03 -3.87 -4.17
N THR A 33 -1.19 -4.20 -4.72
CA THR A 33 -2.05 -3.25 -5.43
C THR A 33 -3.13 -2.81 -4.45
N VAL A 34 -3.05 -1.56 -4.00
CA VAL A 34 -3.98 -0.97 -3.04
C VAL A 34 -5.02 -0.16 -3.80
N THR A 35 -6.29 -0.46 -3.53
CA THR A 35 -7.45 0.24 -4.05
C THR A 35 -8.25 0.75 -2.86
N ILE A 36 -8.52 2.05 -2.80
CA ILE A 36 -9.34 2.65 -1.75
C ILE A 36 -10.66 3.10 -2.37
N ASN A 37 -11.76 2.56 -1.86
CA ASN A 37 -13.11 2.87 -2.29
C ASN A 37 -13.79 3.76 -1.26
N ASN A 38 -14.03 5.02 -1.61
CA ASN A 38 -14.79 5.95 -0.80
C ASN A 38 -16.29 5.85 -1.14
N LYS A 39 -17.00 5.02 -0.37
CA LYS A 39 -18.47 4.89 -0.42
C LYS A 39 -19.17 5.80 0.57
N HIS A 40 -18.44 6.61 1.34
CA HIS A 40 -19.05 7.59 2.22
C HIS A 40 -19.78 8.65 1.39
N ARG A 41 -20.80 9.30 1.96
CA ARG A 41 -21.62 10.30 1.26
C ARG A 41 -20.99 11.70 1.20
N GLU A 42 -20.33 12.10 2.29
CA GLU A 42 -19.86 13.49 2.48
C GLU A 42 -18.34 13.61 2.67
N MET A 43 -17.75 12.74 3.50
CA MET A 43 -16.33 12.77 3.84
C MET A 43 -15.41 12.39 2.68
N ARG A 44 -14.27 13.06 2.64
CA ARG A 44 -13.23 12.89 1.61
C ARG A 44 -11.94 12.39 2.26
N LEU A 45 -11.16 11.64 1.50
CA LEU A 45 -9.78 11.31 1.89
C LEU A 45 -8.84 12.25 1.15
N ILE A 46 -7.99 12.99 1.86
CA ILE A 46 -7.11 14.02 1.28
C ILE A 46 -5.66 13.88 1.76
N ALA A 47 -4.76 14.58 1.05
CA ALA A 47 -3.36 14.80 1.43
C ALA A 47 -2.63 13.50 1.84
N PRO A 48 -2.52 12.52 0.91
CA PRO A 48 -1.87 11.27 1.24
C PRO A 48 -0.38 11.42 1.50
N GLU A 49 0.13 10.59 2.39
CA GLU A 49 1.56 10.31 2.51
C GLU A 49 1.81 8.81 2.49
N ILE A 50 3.03 8.47 2.10
CA ILE A 50 3.43 7.08 1.86
C ILE A 50 4.76 6.79 2.53
N PHE A 51 4.84 5.61 3.12
CA PHE A 51 6.09 4.92 3.36
C PHE A 51 6.08 3.61 2.56
N SER A 52 6.92 3.51 1.53
CA SER A 52 7.20 2.25 0.85
C SER A 52 8.65 2.24 0.37
N PRO A 53 9.46 1.23 0.71
CA PRO A 53 10.87 1.19 0.36
C PRO A 53 11.15 0.77 -1.08
N GLY A 54 10.13 0.36 -1.84
CA GLY A 54 10.26 -0.07 -3.24
C GLY A 54 9.61 0.89 -4.22
N GLU A 55 9.57 0.49 -5.49
CA GLU A 55 9.00 1.28 -6.58
C GLU A 55 7.47 1.36 -6.44
N ILE A 56 6.91 2.50 -6.87
CA ILE A 56 5.47 2.76 -6.91
C ILE A 56 5.06 2.94 -8.37
N GLU A 57 4.09 2.15 -8.82
CA GLU A 57 3.42 2.31 -10.10
C GLU A 57 2.03 2.90 -9.84
N ASN A 58 1.74 4.00 -10.54
CA ASN A 58 0.61 4.90 -10.31
C ASN A 58 0.66 5.58 -8.92
N PRO A 59 0.91 6.89 -8.85
CA PRO A 59 0.89 7.60 -7.57
C PRO A 59 -0.50 7.53 -6.94
N LEU A 60 -0.56 7.77 -5.62
CA LEU A 60 -1.83 7.92 -4.92
C LEU A 60 -2.56 9.17 -5.42
N ASP A 61 -3.89 9.07 -5.54
CA ASP A 61 -4.72 10.25 -5.77
C ASP A 61 -4.63 11.19 -4.56
N TRP A 62 -4.40 12.47 -4.83
CA TRP A 62 -4.31 13.51 -3.79
C TRP A 62 -5.62 13.66 -3.01
N THR A 63 -6.74 13.35 -3.65
CA THR A 63 -8.08 13.38 -3.06
C THR A 63 -8.90 12.24 -3.61
N ILE A 64 -9.65 11.55 -2.75
CA ILE A 64 -10.62 10.51 -3.11
C ILE A 64 -11.99 11.00 -2.65
N ASN A 65 -12.82 11.45 -3.60
CA ASN A 65 -14.16 11.93 -3.26
C ASN A 65 -15.17 10.79 -3.12
N PRO A 66 -16.25 11.00 -2.34
CA PRO A 66 -17.46 10.17 -2.36
C PRO A 66 -17.91 9.77 -3.76
N GLY A 67 -18.10 8.47 -4.00
CA GLY A 67 -18.74 7.96 -5.22
C GLY A 67 -17.89 8.01 -6.48
N GLU A 68 -16.64 8.49 -6.42
CA GLU A 68 -15.72 8.40 -7.55
C GLU A 68 -15.27 6.96 -7.81
N PRO A 69 -15.04 6.57 -9.09
CA PRO A 69 -14.46 5.28 -9.41
C PRO A 69 -13.11 5.10 -8.72
N PRO A 70 -12.89 4.01 -7.96
CA PRO A 70 -11.68 3.84 -7.20
C PRO A 70 -10.49 3.56 -8.12
N LYS A 71 -9.40 4.30 -7.91
CA LYS A 71 -8.11 4.03 -8.58
C LYS A 71 -7.22 3.16 -7.70
N SER A 72 -6.24 2.55 -8.35
CA SER A 72 -5.33 1.61 -7.69
C SER A 72 -3.88 2.02 -7.86
N SER A 73 -3.14 1.99 -6.76
CA SER A 73 -1.69 2.20 -6.74
C SER A 73 -0.97 0.91 -6.41
N LYS A 74 0.15 0.65 -7.05
CA LYS A 74 0.88 -0.61 -6.93
C LYS A 74 2.27 -0.39 -6.36
N PHE A 75 2.58 -1.14 -5.31
CA PHE A 75 3.79 -1.01 -4.51
C PHE A 75 4.62 -2.28 -4.62
N PHE A 76 5.81 -2.17 -5.20
CA PHE A 76 6.73 -3.29 -5.37
C PHE A 76 7.66 -3.45 -4.16
N ALA A 77 8.15 -4.66 -3.94
CA ALA A 77 9.28 -4.88 -3.05
C ALA A 77 10.52 -4.09 -3.52
N LYS A 78 11.29 -3.57 -2.56
CA LYS A 78 12.62 -2.98 -2.84
C LYS A 78 13.49 -4.00 -3.57
N LEU A 79 14.32 -3.53 -4.51
CA LEU A 79 15.29 -4.38 -5.20
C LEU A 79 16.15 -5.16 -4.18
N GLY A 80 16.31 -6.47 -4.39
CA GLY A 80 17.02 -7.37 -3.46
C GLY A 80 16.22 -7.80 -2.23
N LYS A 81 14.93 -7.42 -2.11
CA LYS A 81 14.02 -7.89 -1.07
C LYS A 81 12.85 -8.67 -1.69
N PHE A 82 12.36 -9.66 -0.95
CA PHE A 82 11.25 -10.52 -1.37
C PHE A 82 9.91 -10.17 -0.71
N THR A 83 9.86 -9.07 0.04
CA THR A 83 8.66 -8.62 0.75
C THR A 83 8.31 -7.20 0.32
N SER A 84 7.11 -7.02 -0.23
CA SER A 84 6.51 -5.70 -0.40
C SER A 84 5.87 -5.31 0.92
N GLN A 85 6.21 -4.14 1.42
CA GLN A 85 5.65 -3.61 2.65
C GLN A 85 5.52 -2.11 2.56
N GLY A 86 4.63 -1.56 3.36
CA GLY A 86 4.48 -0.13 3.43
C GLY A 86 3.30 0.32 4.25
N MET A 87 3.11 1.63 4.24
CA MET A 87 2.04 2.32 4.90
C MET A 87 1.58 3.48 4.02
N ILE A 88 0.26 3.66 3.95
CA ILE A 88 -0.40 4.81 3.34
C ILE A 88 -1.22 5.47 4.44
N THR A 89 -1.24 6.79 4.42
CA THR A 89 -2.07 7.58 5.33
C THR A 89 -2.85 8.62 4.54
N TYR A 90 -4.12 8.82 4.87
CA TYR A 90 -4.97 9.88 4.31
C TYR A 90 -5.65 10.62 5.46
N GLU A 91 -5.73 11.94 5.37
CA GLU A 91 -6.59 12.72 6.26
C GLU A 91 -8.06 12.48 5.87
N ILE A 92 -8.91 12.26 6.87
CA ILE A 92 -10.35 12.12 6.71
C ILE A 92 -10.99 13.49 6.88
N PHE A 93 -11.20 14.18 5.76
CA PHE A 93 -11.80 15.50 5.74
C PHE A 93 -13.33 15.41 5.88
N GLY A 94 -13.88 16.20 6.79
CA GLY A 94 -15.31 16.23 7.12
C GLY A 94 -15.62 15.76 8.54
N GLN A 95 -14.64 15.19 9.24
CA GLN A 95 -14.77 14.87 10.65
C GLN A 95 -13.45 15.12 11.41
N LYS A 96 -13.58 15.55 12.66
CA LYS A 96 -12.50 15.61 13.65
C LYS A 96 -12.68 14.54 14.71
N GLY A 97 -11.58 14.15 15.33
CA GLY A 97 -11.60 13.23 16.46
C GLY A 97 -12.02 13.90 17.76
N SER A 98 -12.08 13.10 18.82
CA SER A 98 -12.51 13.48 20.16
C SER A 98 -11.70 14.64 20.74
N ASN A 99 -10.41 14.75 20.40
CA ASN A 99 -9.53 15.83 20.87
C ASN A 99 -9.54 17.06 19.94
N GLY A 100 -10.42 17.09 18.93
CA GLY A 100 -10.49 18.18 17.94
C GLY A 100 -9.40 18.13 16.86
N SER A 101 -8.53 17.12 16.90
CA SER A 101 -7.50 16.86 15.90
C SER A 101 -8.06 16.18 14.65
N PRO A 102 -7.43 16.35 13.47
CA PRO A 102 -7.78 15.59 12.28
C PRO A 102 -7.66 14.07 12.50
N LEU A 103 -8.57 13.33 11.88
CA LEU A 103 -8.52 11.87 11.80
C LEU A 103 -7.75 11.44 10.56
N TYR A 104 -6.93 10.40 10.70
CA TYR A 104 -6.17 9.83 9.58
C TYR A 104 -6.51 8.36 9.40
N LEU A 105 -6.93 7.99 8.20
CA LEU A 105 -6.97 6.61 7.75
C LEU A 105 -5.54 6.13 7.54
N ILE A 106 -5.16 5.04 8.19
CA ILE A 106 -3.84 4.43 8.07
C ILE A 106 -3.99 3.01 7.58
N VAL A 107 -3.32 2.68 6.49
CA VAL A 107 -3.32 1.34 5.88
C VAL A 107 -1.88 0.85 5.81
N THR A 108 -1.61 -0.28 6.45
CA THR A 108 -0.31 -0.96 6.44
C THR A 108 -0.40 -2.32 5.77
N TRP A 109 0.64 -2.74 5.06
CA TRP A 109 0.67 -4.05 4.44
C TRP A 109 2.04 -4.71 4.50
N LYS A 110 2.02 -6.04 4.37
CA LYS A 110 3.18 -6.88 4.19
C LYS A 110 2.82 -8.09 3.31
N VAL A 111 3.38 -8.14 2.11
CA VAL A 111 3.18 -9.20 1.12
C VAL A 111 4.45 -10.02 1.00
N LYS A 112 4.36 -11.33 1.29
CA LYS A 112 5.51 -12.24 1.27
C LYS A 112 5.49 -13.12 0.02
N LEU A 113 6.66 -13.59 -0.39
CA LEU A 113 6.84 -14.39 -1.61
C LEU A 113 5.97 -15.65 -1.66
N ASN A 114 5.82 -16.32 -0.51
CA ASN A 114 5.14 -17.60 -0.41
C ASN A 114 3.61 -17.46 -0.21
N GLY A 115 3.08 -16.23 -0.16
CA GLY A 115 1.64 -15.92 -0.05
C GLY A 115 0.96 -16.28 1.28
N LYS A 116 1.44 -17.32 1.97
CA LYS A 116 0.83 -17.91 3.18
C LYS A 116 0.85 -17.04 4.44
N ASN A 117 1.32 -15.80 4.37
CA ASN A 117 1.46 -14.90 5.53
C ASN A 117 1.49 -13.44 5.07
N ASN A 118 0.66 -13.12 4.08
CA ASN A 118 0.38 -11.73 3.80
C ASN A 118 -0.38 -11.16 5.00
N SER A 119 -0.14 -9.90 5.34
CA SER A 119 -0.94 -9.19 6.34
C SER A 119 -1.29 -7.78 5.90
N ILE A 120 -2.47 -7.34 6.31
CA ILE A 120 -2.95 -5.97 6.21
C ILE A 120 -3.37 -5.50 7.60
N GLY A 121 -3.08 -4.25 7.93
CA GLY A 121 -3.62 -3.58 9.10
C GLY A 121 -4.24 -2.24 8.70
N ILE A 122 -5.42 -1.95 9.22
CA ILE A 122 -6.15 -0.70 8.96
C ILE A 122 -6.43 -0.04 10.30
N ASP A 123 -6.28 1.26 10.37
CA ASP A 123 -6.61 2.03 11.56
C ASP A 123 -7.11 3.43 11.20
N VAL A 124 -7.74 4.08 12.19
CA VAL A 124 -8.09 5.48 12.14
C VAL A 124 -7.68 6.14 13.45
N LEU A 125 -6.74 7.05 13.37
CA LEU A 125 -6.14 7.69 14.55
C LEU A 125 -6.18 9.20 14.43
N GLU A 126 -6.19 9.87 15.58
CA GLU A 126 -6.06 11.31 15.70
C GLU A 126 -4.58 11.70 15.67
N TYR A 127 -4.23 12.70 14.85
CA TYR A 127 -2.92 13.34 14.90
C TYR A 127 -3.07 14.85 14.71
N GLU A 128 -2.32 15.65 15.47
CA GLU A 128 -2.31 17.12 15.30
C GLU A 128 -1.75 17.54 13.94
N LYS A 129 -0.75 16.78 13.45
CA LYS A 129 -0.11 16.95 12.15
C LYS A 129 -0.10 15.63 11.42
N HIS A 130 -0.01 15.70 10.10
CA HIS A 130 0.02 14.51 9.26
C HIS A 130 1.10 13.51 9.75
N PRO A 131 0.74 12.24 10.07
CA PRO A 131 1.59 11.32 10.85
C PRO A 131 2.92 10.95 10.20
N LEU A 132 2.99 10.98 8.87
CA LEU A 132 4.20 10.71 8.10
C LEU A 132 4.94 11.96 7.63
N LYS A 133 4.36 13.14 7.80
CA LYS A 133 4.95 14.37 7.26
C LYS A 133 6.15 14.76 8.11
N ASP A 134 7.19 15.28 7.47
CA ASP A 134 8.43 15.74 8.10
C ASP A 134 9.22 14.66 8.89
N LYS A 135 8.91 13.37 8.69
CA LYS A 135 9.61 12.23 9.32
C LYS A 135 10.72 11.66 8.45
N SER A 136 11.81 11.24 9.10
CA SER A 136 12.90 10.49 8.45
C SER A 136 12.44 9.10 8.01
N LEU A 137 13.22 8.45 7.14
CA LEU A 137 12.90 7.10 6.68
C LEU A 137 12.86 6.09 7.84
N GLU A 138 13.75 6.25 8.81
CA GLU A 138 13.84 5.42 10.02
C GLU A 138 12.59 5.59 10.90
N GLU A 139 12.13 6.83 11.09
CA GLU A 139 10.93 7.13 11.87
C GLU A 139 9.67 6.57 11.19
N LYS A 140 9.56 6.76 9.86
CA LYS A 140 8.46 6.18 9.06
C LYS A 140 8.45 4.66 9.17
N TYR A 141 9.61 4.02 9.14
CA TYR A 141 9.73 2.57 9.26
C TYR A 141 9.39 2.07 10.68
N ALA A 142 9.82 2.78 11.72
CA ALA A 142 9.48 2.46 13.11
C ALA A 142 7.97 2.53 13.34
N MET A 143 7.32 3.60 12.86
CA MET A 143 5.88 3.78 12.92
C MET A 143 5.13 2.68 12.16
N TYR A 144 5.57 2.35 10.93
CA TYR A 144 5.01 1.23 10.19
C TYR A 144 5.07 -0.08 10.99
N LYS A 145 6.21 -0.40 11.62
CA LYS A 145 6.34 -1.63 12.41
C LYS A 145 5.36 -1.67 13.58
N GLU A 146 5.23 -0.57 14.30
CA GLU A 146 4.34 -0.46 15.46
C GLU A 146 2.87 -0.64 15.05
N LEU A 147 2.41 0.16 14.09
CA LEU A 147 1.02 0.16 13.63
C LEU A 147 0.65 -1.16 12.93
N HIS A 148 1.56 -1.70 12.12
CA HIS A 148 1.33 -2.99 11.48
C HIS A 148 1.27 -4.12 12.50
N LYS A 149 2.15 -4.14 13.52
CA LYS A 149 2.08 -5.17 14.57
C LYS A 149 0.77 -5.12 15.36
N ARG A 150 0.23 -3.92 15.60
CA ARG A 150 -1.03 -3.73 16.33
C ARG A 150 -2.24 -4.28 15.58
N ASN A 151 -2.32 -4.03 14.27
CA ASN A 151 -3.56 -4.25 13.50
C ASN A 151 -3.46 -5.32 12.41
N ALA A 152 -2.28 -5.90 12.17
CA ALA A 152 -2.10 -6.91 11.14
C ALA A 152 -2.93 -8.16 11.42
N GLY A 153 -3.76 -8.57 10.44
CA GLY A 153 -4.49 -9.82 10.50
C GLY A 153 -5.70 -9.80 11.44
N GLN A 154 -6.18 -8.61 11.83
CA GLN A 154 -7.49 -8.48 12.46
C GLN A 154 -8.59 -8.77 11.41
N ASN A 155 -9.57 -9.59 11.81
CA ASN A 155 -10.75 -9.91 10.99
C ASN A 155 -11.93 -8.98 11.31
N GLU A 156 -11.90 -8.36 12.49
CA GLU A 156 -12.85 -7.34 12.91
C GLU A 156 -12.17 -5.99 12.80
N TRP A 157 -12.83 -5.04 12.14
CA TRP A 157 -12.28 -3.72 11.92
C TRP A 157 -12.56 -2.82 13.13
N PRO A 158 -11.63 -1.91 13.48
CA PRO A 158 -11.71 -1.17 14.72
C PRO A 158 -13.02 -0.40 14.85
N THR A 159 -13.74 -0.64 15.95
CA THR A 159 -14.78 0.27 16.44
C THR A 159 -14.09 1.45 17.11
N TYR A 160 -14.24 2.64 16.54
CA TYR A 160 -13.43 3.76 16.97
C TYR A 160 -14.02 4.47 18.19
N ASN A 161 -13.26 4.49 19.29
CA ASN A 161 -13.56 5.30 20.48
C ASN A 161 -13.11 6.77 20.34
N ASN A 162 -12.61 7.16 19.16
CA ASN A 162 -12.15 8.51 18.82
C ASN A 162 -13.29 9.43 18.31
N GLY A 163 -14.54 8.99 18.43
CA GLY A 163 -15.70 9.71 17.94
C GLY A 163 -16.03 9.52 16.46
N ALA A 164 -15.30 8.69 15.69
CA ALA A 164 -15.62 8.43 14.28
C ALA A 164 -17.06 7.91 14.07
N PHE A 165 -17.78 8.52 13.13
CA PHE A 165 -19.13 8.12 12.73
C PHE A 165 -19.13 7.58 11.29
N PHE A 166 -18.23 6.62 11.03
CA PHE A 166 -18.09 5.90 9.76
C PHE A 166 -17.45 4.53 10.03
N SER A 167 -17.37 3.67 9.02
CA SER A 167 -16.61 2.41 9.09
C SER A 167 -15.53 2.36 8.03
N VAL A 168 -14.45 1.65 8.35
CA VAL A 168 -13.42 1.29 7.40
C VAL A 168 -13.18 -0.20 7.50
N GLY A 169 -13.24 -0.89 6.37
CA GLY A 169 -12.86 -2.29 6.28
C GLY A 169 -11.90 -2.50 5.13
N GLY A 170 -11.26 -3.66 5.11
CA GLY A 170 -10.50 -4.05 3.94
C GLY A 170 -10.38 -5.55 3.75
N THR A 171 -9.86 -5.92 2.60
CA THR A 171 -9.56 -7.30 2.25
C THR A 171 -8.23 -7.34 1.55
N MET A 172 -7.59 -8.49 1.62
CA MET A 172 -6.34 -8.73 0.92
C MET A 172 -6.26 -10.19 0.51
N ASP A 173 -5.87 -10.43 -0.74
CA ASP A 173 -5.65 -11.79 -1.20
C ASP A 173 -4.30 -12.38 -0.73
N THR A 174 -4.18 -13.70 -0.81
CA THR A 174 -2.99 -14.44 -0.34
C THR A 174 -1.92 -14.59 -1.43
N LYS A 175 -2.01 -13.85 -2.55
CA LYS A 175 -1.06 -13.97 -3.66
C LYS A 175 0.19 -13.14 -3.40
N ARG A 176 1.27 -13.47 -4.09
CA ARG A 176 2.52 -12.66 -4.10
C ARG A 176 2.36 -11.28 -4.74
N ASN A 177 1.35 -11.13 -5.59
CA ASN A 177 0.90 -9.87 -6.18
C ASN A 177 -0.46 -9.57 -5.57
N ALA A 178 -0.44 -9.17 -4.30
CA ALA A 178 -1.64 -9.10 -3.50
C ALA A 178 -2.51 -7.94 -3.96
N LYS A 179 -3.80 -8.18 -4.13
CA LYS A 179 -4.79 -7.11 -4.24
C LYS A 179 -5.29 -6.77 -2.84
N ILE A 180 -5.25 -5.50 -2.50
CA ILE A 180 -5.77 -4.91 -1.27
C ILE A 180 -6.91 -3.99 -1.64
N ILE A 181 -8.08 -4.21 -1.06
CA ILE A 181 -9.25 -3.35 -1.26
C ILE A 181 -9.64 -2.78 0.09
N ILE A 182 -9.63 -1.46 0.23
CA ILE A 182 -10.10 -0.72 1.39
C ILE A 182 -11.46 -0.12 1.05
N THR A 183 -12.43 -0.27 1.93
CA THR A 183 -13.75 0.37 1.80
C THR A 183 -13.94 1.31 2.98
N PHE A 184 -14.14 2.59 2.66
CA PHE A 184 -14.50 3.65 3.59
C PHE A 184 -15.98 3.95 3.39
N ASP A 185 -16.82 3.68 4.39
CA ASP A 185 -18.29 3.68 4.28
C ASP A 185 -18.94 4.53 5.37
N HIS A 186 -20.12 5.05 5.08
CA HIS A 186 -20.96 5.83 5.99
C HIS A 186 -21.60 4.97 7.10
N ASN A 187 -21.77 3.67 6.88
CA ASN A 187 -22.40 2.79 7.86
C ASN A 187 -21.51 2.60 9.10
N ARG A 188 -22.02 2.95 10.28
CA ARG A 188 -21.33 2.75 11.57
C ARG A 188 -21.21 1.26 11.98
N ARG A 189 -21.90 0.36 11.26
CA ARG A 189 -21.78 -1.09 11.42
C ARG A 189 -20.79 -1.61 10.39
N ASN A 190 -19.83 -2.40 10.85
CA ASN A 190 -18.80 -3.03 10.02
C ASN A 190 -19.45 -3.64 8.76
N PRO A 191 -19.02 -3.29 7.54
CA PRO A 191 -19.66 -3.76 6.30
C PRO A 191 -19.36 -5.24 5.98
N PHE A 192 -18.67 -5.94 6.88
CA PHE A 192 -18.26 -7.34 6.75
C PHE A 192 -18.56 -8.10 8.04
#